data_AF-A0A1J8Q968-F1
#
_entry.id   AF-A0A1J8Q968-F1
#
_cell.length_a   1.000
_cell.length_b   1.000
_cell.length_c   1.000
_cell.angle_alpha   90.00
_cell.angle_beta   90.00
_cell.angle_gamma   90.00
#
_symmetry.space_group_name_H-M   'P 1'
#
loop_
_entity.id
_entity.type
_entity.pdbx_description
1 polymer ?
#
loop_
_entity_poly.entity_id
_entity_poly.type
_entity_poly.pdbx_seq_one_letter_code
_entity_poly.pdbx_strand_id
1 'polypeptide(L)' 'MWFLSQIGAIVSGQTSVKAPEKDVFEKYLPQDVDIVPPHPLHSPTVSSEGQPLVISLPFRL' A
#
# COMPACT_ATOMS: atom_id res chain seq x y z
N MET A 1 -7.17 13.00 -9.44
CA MET A 1 -6.04 12.44 -8.67
C MET A 1 -4.93 12.14 -9.65
N TRP A 2 -3.89 12.97 -9.72
CA TRP A 2 -2.74 12.73 -10.59
C TRP A 2 -1.63 12.14 -9.73
N PHE A 3 -1.35 10.84 -9.88
CA PHE A 3 -0.23 10.21 -9.20
C PHE A 3 1.05 10.62 -9.96
N LEU A 4 1.71 11.69 -9.48
CA LEU A 4 3.09 11.96 -9.83
C LEU A 4 3.96 11.01 -8.98
N SER A 5 4.26 9.82 -9.48
CA SER A 5 5.27 8.97 -8.83
C SER A 5 6.66 9.38 -9.32
N GLN A 6 7.53 9.74 -8.39
CA GLN A 6 8.95 9.93 -8.66
C GLN A 6 9.61 8.56 -8.91
N ILE A 7 10.72 8.53 -9.66
CA ILE A 7 11.46 7.29 -9.91
C ILE A 7 11.87 6.66 -8.58
N GLY A 8 11.52 5.39 -8.37
CA GLY A 8 11.78 4.65 -7.13
C GLY A 8 10.87 5.02 -5.95
N ALA A 9 9.73 5.65 -6.20
CA ALA A 9 8.76 5.93 -5.15
C ALA A 9 8.09 4.65 -4.64
N ILE A 10 7.85 4.58 -3.32
CA ILE A 10 6.97 3.58 -2.72
C ILE A 10 5.58 4.18 -2.62
N VAL A 11 4.59 3.51 -3.20
CA VAL A 11 3.17 3.84 -3.03
C VAL A 11 2.55 2.88 -2.01
N SER A 12 1.78 3.44 -1.09
CA SER A 12 1.13 2.66 -0.04
C SER A 12 -0.30 3.15 0.17
N GLY A 13 -1.22 2.21 0.31
CA GLY A 13 -2.58 2.46 0.75
C GLY A 13 -2.79 1.84 2.12
N GLN A 14 -3.27 2.62 3.09
CA GLN A 14 -3.64 2.08 4.40
C GLN A 14 -5.08 1.56 4.35
N THR A 15 -5.30 0.40 4.96
CA THR A 15 -6.55 -0.37 5.05
C THR A 15 -6.97 -1.12 3.78
N SER A 16 -6.94 -2.45 3.90
CA SER A 16 -7.56 -3.45 3.02
C SER A 16 -7.36 -3.26 1.50
N VAL A 17 -6.12 -3.22 1.02
CA VAL A 17 -5.82 -3.42 -0.41
C VAL A 17 -6.22 -4.84 -0.80
N LYS A 18 -7.25 -4.98 -1.64
CA LYS A 18 -7.74 -6.27 -2.15
C LYS A 18 -7.33 -6.43 -3.62
N ALA A 19 -7.70 -7.55 -4.21
CA ALA A 19 -7.42 -7.83 -5.62
C ALA A 19 -7.81 -6.68 -6.58
N PRO A 20 -8.99 -6.02 -6.44
CA PRO A 20 -9.34 -4.92 -7.33
C PRO A 20 -8.42 -3.71 -7.22
N GLU A 21 -8.02 -3.31 -6.01
CA GLU A 21 -7.07 -2.20 -5.83
C GLU A 21 -5.69 -2.57 -6.39
N LYS A 22 -5.26 -3.83 -6.23
CA LYS A 22 -4.02 -4.34 -6.82
C LYS A 22 -4.04 -4.21 -8.36
N ASP A 23 -5.11 -4.65 -9.01
CA ASP A 23 -5.24 -4.59 -10.48
C ASP A 23 -5.20 -3.14 -11.01
N VAL A 24 -5.80 -2.21 -10.26
CA VAL A 24 -5.76 -0.77 -10.57
C VAL A 24 -4.33 -0.25 -10.41
N PHE A 25 -3.64 -0.59 -9.33
CA PHE A 25 -2.25 -0.18 -9.16
C PHE A 25 -1.35 -0.74 -10.27
N GLU A 26 -1.53 -1.99 -10.67
CA GLU A 26 -0.78 -2.57 -11.78
C GLU A 26 -1.03 -1.86 -13.10
N LYS A 27 -2.28 -1.43 -13.35
CA LYS A 27 -2.68 -0.75 -14.58
C LYS A 27 -2.21 0.71 -14.66
N TYR A 28 -2.18 1.42 -13.55
CA TYR A 28 -1.99 2.88 -13.54
C TYR A 28 -0.68 3.35 -12.92
N LEU A 29 0.01 2.54 -12.11
CA LEU A 29 1.32 2.90 -11.57
C LEU A 29 2.46 2.47 -12.51
N PRO A 30 3.43 3.36 -12.75
CA PRO A 30 4.67 3.03 -13.46
C PRO A 30 5.37 1.80 -12.88
N GLN A 31 6.10 1.06 -13.71
CA GLN A 31 6.72 -0.23 -13.31
C GLN A 31 7.79 -0.08 -12.22
N ASP A 32 8.43 1.08 -12.13
CA ASP A 32 9.48 1.43 -11.18
C ASP A 32 8.95 1.90 -9.81
N VAL A 33 7.65 1.69 -9.57
CA VAL A 33 6.99 2.01 -8.30
C VAL A 33 6.72 0.73 -7.53
N ASP A 34 7.30 0.67 -6.33
CA ASP A 34 7.03 -0.39 -5.36
C ASP A 34 5.73 -0.11 -4.62
N ILE A 35 4.94 -1.16 -4.40
CA ILE A 35 3.67 -1.04 -3.69
C ILE A 35 3.71 -1.88 -2.42
N VAL A 36 3.69 -1.21 -1.27
CA VAL A 36 3.89 -1.83 0.05
C VAL A 36 2.73 -1.45 0.98
N PRO A 37 1.63 -2.23 1.00
CA PRO A 37 0.47 -1.92 1.84
C PRO A 37 0.63 -2.43 3.28
N PRO A 38 0.52 -1.55 4.31
CA PRO A 38 0.47 -1.93 5.70
C PRO A 38 -0.98 -2.10 6.19
N HIS A 39 -1.18 -2.99 7.17
CA HIS A 39 -2.48 -3.22 7.81
C HIS A 39 -2.35 -3.26 9.34
N PRO A 40 -2.88 -2.25 10.06
CA PRO A 40 -2.77 -2.17 11.52
C PRO A 40 -3.67 -3.16 12.28
N LEU A 41 -4.57 -3.88 11.61
CA LEU A 41 -5.49 -4.90 12.18
C LEU A 41 -6.38 -4.40 13.35
N HIS A 42 -6.37 -3.10 13.62
CA HIS A 42 -7.25 -2.44 14.59
C HIS A 42 -8.02 -1.30 13.91
N SER A 43 -9.13 -0.89 14.51
CA SER A 43 -9.91 0.24 14.00
C SER A 43 -9.15 1.56 14.17
N PRO A 44 -9.53 2.63 13.44
CA PRO A 44 -8.92 3.95 13.56
C PRO A 44 -9.07 4.58 14.95
N THR A 45 -9.98 4.05 15.77
CA THR A 45 -10.28 4.54 17.12
C THR A 45 -9.41 3.90 18.21
N VAL A 46 -8.61 2.88 17.87
CA VAL A 46 -7.69 2.20 18.80
C VAL A 46 -6.30 2.83 18.69
N SER A 47 -5.65 3.08 19.83
CA SER A 47 -4.28 3.57 19.85
C SER A 47 -3.34 2.57 19.17
N SER A 48 -2.48 3.06 18.28
CA SER A 48 -1.50 2.25 17.55
C SER A 48 -0.27 1.91 18.38
N GLU A 49 -0.07 2.52 19.55
CA GLU A 49 1.08 2.21 20.40
C GLU A 49 1.05 0.76 20.88
N GLY A 50 2.16 0.04 20.63
CA GLY A 50 2.30 -1.37 20.99
C GLY A 50 1.44 -2.34 20.17
N GLN A 51 0.69 -1.87 19.17
CA GLN A 51 -0.13 -2.73 18.32
C GLN A 51 0.67 -3.27 17.12
N PRO A 52 0.36 -4.49 16.64
CA PRO A 52 1.04 -5.07 15.49
C PRO A 52 0.66 -4.33 14.19
N LEU A 53 1.66 -4.14 13.33
CA LEU A 53 1.48 -3.65 11.97
C LEU A 53 1.91 -4.73 10.98
N VAL A 54 0.97 -5.26 10.21
CA VAL A 54 1.28 -6.23 9.15
C VAL A 54 1.76 -5.48 7.93
N ILE A 55 2.93 -5.84 7.39
CA ILE A 55 3.48 -5.26 6.16
C ILE A 55 3.48 -6.36 5.10
N SER A 56 2.81 -6.11 3.98
CA SER A 56 2.86 -7.03 2.83
C SER A 56 4.14 -6.78 2.04
N LEU A 57 4.77 -7.86 1.56
CA LEU A 57 5.91 -7.75 0.66
C LEU A 57 5.49 -7.04 -0.64
N PRO A 58 6.43 -6.36 -1.34
CA PRO A 58 6.17 -5.81 -2.65
C PRO A 58 5.62 -6.90 -3.57
N PHE A 59 4.52 -6.62 -4.26
CA PHE A 59 3.87 -7.60 -5.14
C PHE A 59 4.32 -7.51 -6.61
N ARG A 60 5.39 -6.76 -6.89
CA ARG A 60 6.13 -6.80 -8.16
C ARG A 60 7.53 -7.38 -7.93
N LEU A 61 7.90 -8.36 -8.75
CA LEU A 61 9.26 -8.92 -8.89
C LEU A 61 9.93 -8.26 -10.11
#